data_AF-A0A9D8PWY2-F1
#
_entry.id   AF-A0A9D8PWY2-F1
#
_cell.length_a   1.000
_cell.length_b   1.000
_cell.length_c   1.000
_cell.angle_alpha   90.00
_cell.angle_beta   90.00
_cell.angle_gamma   90.00
#
_symmetry.space_group_name_H-M   'P 1'
#
loop_
_entity.id
_entity.type
_entity.pdbx_description
1 polymer ?
#
loop_
_entity_poly.entity_id
_entity_poly.type
_entity_poly.pdbx_seq_one_letter_code
_entity_poly.pdbx_strand_id
1 'polypeptide(L)'
;MMTCLAYCQERAKEFSCARQLVITLSDEEHCELDVFMLIDNQLALCIECKSGEYRQDIDRYVSLRKRLGLTGKKLVMCVAGLSDEHARGLTAMYDLTFVSEQGLLPHLRTLF
;
A
#
# COMPACT_ATOMS: atom_id res chain seq x y z
N MET A 1 8.87 9.42 6.65
CA MET A 1 7.81 8.65 5.97
C MET A 1 6.52 9.46 5.91
N MET A 2 6.48 10.49 5.06
CA MET A 2 5.27 11.27 4.68
C MET A 2 5.16 11.45 3.16
N THR A 3 5.82 10.58 2.39
CA THR A 3 6.02 10.73 0.95
C THR A 3 4.70 10.87 0.20
N CYS A 4 3.69 10.07 0.54
CA CYS A 4 2.40 10.09 -0.15
C CYS A 4 1.61 11.38 0.12
N LEU A 5 1.66 11.88 1.36
CA LEU A 5 0.98 13.11 1.76
C LEU A 5 1.63 14.35 1.12
N ALA A 6 2.96 14.44 1.21
CA ALA A 6 3.73 15.50 0.54
C ALA A 6 3.46 15.51 -0.97
N TYR A 7 3.47 14.33 -1.60
CA TYR A 7 3.22 14.19 -3.03
C TYR A 7 1.80 14.61 -3.44
N CYS A 8 0.78 14.33 -2.63
CA CYS A 8 -0.58 14.82 -2.88
C CYS A 8 -0.67 16.34 -2.74
N GLN A 9 -0.03 16.91 -1.71
CA GLN A 9 0.01 18.36 -1.50
C GLN A 9 0.72 19.09 -2.65
N GLU A 10 1.87 18.58 -3.11
CA GLU A 10 2.62 19.12 -4.27
C GLU A 10 1.77 19.14 -5.55
N ARG A 11 0.85 18.20 -5.69
CA ARG A 11 -0.08 18.10 -6.84
C ARG A 11 -1.41 18.81 -6.64
N ALA A 12 -1.59 19.50 -5.50
CA ALA A 12 -2.86 20.10 -5.10
C ALA A 12 -4.06 19.12 -5.21
N LYS A 13 -3.83 17.85 -4.83
CA LYS A 13 -4.85 16.80 -4.82
C LYS A 13 -5.73 16.96 -3.58
N GLU A 14 -7.02 16.67 -3.72
CA GLU A 14 -7.88 16.49 -2.56
C GLU A 14 -7.63 15.10 -1.99
N PHE A 15 -7.48 14.97 -0.67
CA PHE A 15 -7.30 13.66 -0.07
C PHE A 15 -7.81 13.59 1.37
N SER A 16 -8.25 12.40 1.74
CA SER A 16 -8.38 11.96 3.13
C SER A 16 -7.30 10.93 3.42
N CYS A 17 -6.71 10.95 4.61
CA CYS A 17 -5.73 9.96 5.01
C CYS A 17 -5.87 9.57 6.48
N ALA A 18 -5.57 8.32 6.78
CA ALA A 18 -5.46 7.80 8.13
C ALA A 18 -4.21 6.93 8.26
N ARG A 19 -3.68 6.85 9.47
CA ARG A 19 -2.61 5.91 9.84
C ARG A 19 -3.13 4.98 10.92
N GLN A 20 -2.64 3.74 10.93
CA GLN A 20 -3.05 2.72 11.90
C GLN A 20 -4.58 2.60 11.95
N LEU A 21 -5.18 2.54 10.76
CA LEU A 21 -6.63 2.51 10.60
C LEU A 21 -7.11 1.09 10.86
N VAL A 22 -7.83 0.90 11.96
CA VAL A 22 -8.54 -0.35 12.23
C VAL A 22 -9.87 -0.33 11.50
N ILE A 23 -10.10 -1.35 10.68
CA ILE A 23 -11.38 -1.58 10.00
C ILE A 23 -11.99 -2.90 10.45
N THR A 24 -13.31 -2.98 10.37
CA THR A 24 -14.07 -4.22 10.52
C THR A 24 -14.50 -4.68 9.13
N LEU A 25 -14.13 -5.89 8.77
CA LEU A 25 -14.49 -6.52 7.51
C LEU A 25 -15.88 -7.16 7.62
N SER A 26 -16.46 -7.56 6.50
CA SER A 26 -17.85 -8.04 6.44
C SER A 26 -18.12 -9.34 7.22
N ASP A 27 -17.06 -10.04 7.63
CA ASP A 27 -17.07 -11.25 8.46
C ASP A 27 -16.71 -10.94 9.94
N GLU A 28 -16.82 -9.67 10.34
CA GLU A 28 -16.49 -9.17 11.69
C GLU A 28 -15.01 -9.29 12.07
N GLU A 29 -14.13 -9.67 11.14
CA GLU A 29 -12.70 -9.65 11.38
C GLU A 29 -12.18 -8.21 11.43
N HIS A 30 -11.36 -7.92 12.43
CA HIS A 30 -10.64 -6.66 12.52
C HIS A 30 -9.29 -6.77 11.81
N CYS A 31 -8.96 -5.78 10.98
CA CYS A 31 -7.61 -5.62 10.47
C CYS A 31 -7.13 -4.18 10.59
N GLU A 32 -5.84 -4.01 10.82
CA GLU A 32 -5.17 -2.71 10.82
C GLU A 32 -4.54 -2.46 9.46
N LEU A 33 -4.73 -1.25 8.94
CA LEU A 33 -4.02 -0.71 7.78
C LEU A 33 -3.00 0.32 8.26
N ASP A 34 -1.74 0.15 7.89
CA ASP A 34 -0.68 1.06 8.36
C ASP A 34 -0.92 2.49 7.86
N VAL A 35 -1.27 2.62 6.58
CA VAL A 35 -1.66 3.89 5.94
C VAL A 35 -2.79 3.63 4.95
N PHE A 36 -3.87 4.38 5.10
CA PHE A 36 -4.96 4.45 4.12
C PHE A 36 -5.09 5.87 3.59
N MET A 37 -5.27 6.01 2.28
CA MET A 37 -5.62 7.28 1.66
C MET A 37 -6.76 7.12 0.66
N LEU A 38 -7.62 8.14 0.61
CA LEU A 38 -8.62 8.33 -0.43
C LEU A 38 -8.29 9.63 -1.16
N ILE A 39 -7.83 9.54 -2.40
CA ILE A 39 -7.40 10.68 -3.22
C ILE A 39 -8.48 11.01 -4.25
N ASP A 40 -8.78 12.29 -4.41
CA ASP A 40 -9.81 12.87 -5.29
C ASP A 40 -11.17 12.14 -5.15
N ASN A 41 -11.50 11.68 -3.93
CA ASN A 41 -12.69 10.88 -3.60
C ASN A 41 -12.91 9.62 -4.45
N GLN A 42 -11.86 9.09 -5.09
CA GLN A 42 -11.97 7.99 -6.05
C GLN A 42 -10.88 6.94 -5.87
N LEU A 43 -9.64 7.36 -5.64
CA LEU A 43 -8.49 6.47 -5.56
C LEU A 43 -8.23 6.09 -4.10
N ALA A 44 -8.71 4.91 -3.70
CA ALA A 44 -8.30 4.27 -2.47
C ALA A 44 -6.90 3.65 -2.63
N LEU A 45 -6.00 3.97 -1.71
CA LEU A 45 -4.63 3.48 -1.64
C LEU A 45 -4.33 3.02 -0.21
N CYS A 46 -3.90 1.77 -0.09
CA CYS A 46 -3.39 1.20 1.15
C CYS A 46 -1.87 1.01 1.03
N ILE A 47 -1.11 1.45 2.03
CA ILE A 47 0.34 1.25 2.10
C ILE A 47 0.66 0.56 3.42
N GLU A 48 1.24 -0.63 3.31
CA GLU A 48 1.69 -1.46 4.41
C GLU A 48 3.21 -1.35 4.54
N CYS A 49 3.67 -0.97 5.72
CA CYS A 49 5.07 -0.69 6.00
C CYS A 49 5.69 -1.88 6.73
N LYS A 50 6.75 -2.46 6.16
CA LYS A 50 7.46 -3.58 6.79
C LYS A 50 8.94 -3.29 6.98
N SER A 51 9.46 -3.72 8.12
CA SER A 51 10.88 -3.84 8.41
C SER A 51 11.18 -5.29 8.80
N GLY A 52 12.35 -5.80 8.40
CA GLY A 52 12.73 -7.19 8.68
C GLY A 52 12.01 -8.22 7.80
N GLU A 53 11.72 -9.40 8.36
CA GLU A 53 11.09 -10.51 7.63
C GLU A 53 9.56 -10.34 7.53
N TYR A 54 9.03 -10.36 6.32
CA TYR A 54 7.61 -10.13 6.01
C TYR A 54 6.98 -11.24 5.15
N ARG A 55 7.77 -12.23 4.72
CA ARG A 55 7.33 -13.26 3.77
C ARG A 55 6.13 -14.07 4.26
N GLN A 56 6.09 -14.35 5.56
CA GLN A 56 4.98 -15.08 6.20
C GLN A 56 3.64 -14.32 6.16
N ASP A 57 3.67 -12.99 6.00
CA ASP A 57 2.46 -12.17 6.00
C ASP A 57 1.92 -11.94 4.57
N ILE A 58 2.62 -12.35 3.52
CA ILE A 58 2.27 -12.01 2.12
C ILE A 58 0.87 -12.52 1.78
N ASP A 59 0.55 -13.77 2.10
CA ASP A 59 -0.76 -14.37 1.80
C ASP A 59 -1.90 -13.62 2.49
N ARG A 60 -1.65 -13.11 3.71
CA ARG A 60 -2.61 -12.26 4.42
C ARG A 60 -2.92 -10.99 3.64
N TYR A 61 -1.91 -10.32 3.09
CA TYR A 61 -2.10 -9.10 2.30
C TYR A 61 -2.72 -9.36 0.93
N VAL A 62 -2.39 -10.48 0.29
CA VAL A 62 -3.07 -10.91 -0.95
C VAL A 62 -4.56 -11.15 -0.69
N SER A 63 -4.90 -11.78 0.44
CA SER A 63 -6.29 -11.97 0.86
C SER A 63 -6.99 -10.63 1.17
N LEU A 64 -6.34 -9.77 1.96
CA LEU A 64 -6.86 -8.46 2.32
C LEU A 64 -7.16 -7.59 1.09
N ARG A 65 -6.24 -7.55 0.12
CA ARG A 65 -6.45 -6.85 -1.16
C ARG A 65 -7.76 -7.26 -1.83
N LYS A 66 -8.00 -8.57 -1.92
CA LYS A 66 -9.20 -9.14 -2.56
C LYS A 66 -10.46 -8.77 -1.77
N ARG A 67 -10.42 -8.86 -0.44
CA ARG A 67 -11.54 -8.51 0.46
C ARG A 67 -11.88 -7.02 0.39
N LEU A 68 -10.88 -6.15 0.21
CA LEU A 68 -11.07 -4.71 0.00
C LEU A 68 -11.45 -4.33 -1.45
N GLY A 69 -11.51 -5.30 -2.38
CA GLY A 69 -11.81 -5.03 -3.79
C GLY A 69 -10.74 -4.17 -4.49
N LEU A 70 -9.49 -4.20 -4.00
CA LEU A 70 -8.40 -3.38 -4.55
C LEU A 70 -7.61 -4.12 -5.63
N THR A 71 -7.07 -3.36 -6.59
CA THR A 71 -6.08 -3.89 -7.55
C THR A 71 -4.70 -4.01 -6.90
N GLY A 72 -3.81 -4.86 -7.41
CA GLY A 72 -2.44 -5.04 -6.89
C GLY A 72 -1.64 -3.74 -6.77
N LYS A 73 -1.92 -2.77 -7.66
CA LYS A 73 -1.31 -1.42 -7.65
C LYS A 73 -1.74 -0.52 -6.47
N LYS A 74 -2.86 -0.83 -5.82
CA LYS A 74 -3.53 0.00 -4.80
C LYS A 74 -3.37 -0.54 -3.37
N LEU A 75 -2.81 -1.74 -3.20
CA LEU A 75 -2.29 -2.22 -1.91
C LEU A 75 -0.78 -2.38 -2.08
N VAL A 76 -0.01 -1.52 -1.42
CA VAL A 76 1.44 -1.41 -1.61
C VAL A 76 2.17 -1.90 -0.37
N MET A 77 3.00 -2.93 -0.52
CA MET A 77 3.96 -3.36 0.48
C MET A 77 5.23 -2.51 0.35
N CYS A 78 5.39 -1.51 1.22
CA CYS A 78 6.60 -0.71 1.35
C CYS A 78 7.55 -1.37 2.34
N VAL A 79 8.56 -2.06 1.83
CA VAL A 79 9.49 -2.88 2.61
C VAL A 79 10.84 -2.20 2.71
N ALA A 80 11.30 -1.95 3.93
CA ALA A 80 12.58 -1.28 4.16
C ALA A 80 13.77 -2.05 3.58
N GLY A 81 14.58 -1.38 2.74
CA GLY A 81 15.78 -1.96 2.15
C GLY A 81 15.55 -3.05 1.09
N LEU A 82 14.32 -3.19 0.58
CA LEU A 82 14.02 -4.15 -0.49
C LEU A 82 14.74 -3.76 -1.79
N SER A 83 15.47 -4.70 -2.38
CA SER A 83 16.10 -4.46 -3.69
C SER A 83 15.04 -4.42 -4.80
N ASP A 84 15.29 -3.62 -5.84
CA ASP A 84 14.37 -3.51 -6.98
C ASP A 84 14.14 -4.85 -7.70
N GLU A 85 15.16 -5.71 -7.72
CA GLU A 85 15.04 -7.06 -8.28
C GLU A 85 14.04 -7.92 -7.50
N HIS A 86 14.19 -7.97 -6.17
CA HIS A 86 13.25 -8.70 -5.31
C HIS A 86 11.85 -8.08 -5.36
N ALA A 87 11.75 -6.74 -5.36
CA ALA A 87 10.48 -6.03 -5.48
C ALA A 87 9.72 -6.42 -6.76
N ARG A 88 10.41 -6.45 -7.91
CA ARG A 88 9.82 -6.89 -9.19
C ARG A 88 9.38 -8.34 -9.15
N GLY A 89 10.24 -9.25 -8.63
CA GLY A 89 9.92 -10.66 -8.53
C GLY A 89 8.68 -10.93 -7.67
N LEU A 90 8.63 -10.33 -6.48
CA LEU A 90 7.49 -10.43 -5.57
C LEU A 90 6.22 -9.81 -6.17
N THR A 91 6.34 -8.65 -6.82
CA THR A 91 5.20 -7.98 -7.46
C THR A 91 4.57 -8.83 -8.55
N ALA A 92 5.39 -9.46 -9.39
CA ALA A 92 4.92 -10.36 -10.44
C ALA A 92 4.29 -11.64 -9.86
N MET A 93 4.84 -12.17 -8.77
CA MET A 93 4.41 -13.43 -8.17
C MET A 93 3.06 -13.33 -7.45
N TYR A 94 2.81 -12.23 -6.72
CA TYR A 94 1.68 -12.13 -5.79
C TYR A 94 0.54 -11.21 -6.26
N ASP A 95 0.67 -10.56 -7.43
CA ASP A 95 -0.27 -9.52 -7.89
C ASP A 95 -0.54 -8.47 -6.79
N LEU A 96 0.55 -8.03 -6.16
CA LEU A 96 0.60 -7.07 -5.06
C LEU A 96 1.84 -6.21 -5.26
N THR A 97 1.74 -4.89 -5.19
CA THR A 97 2.92 -4.04 -5.41
C THR A 97 3.88 -4.12 -4.22
N PHE A 98 5.15 -4.46 -4.50
CA PHE A 98 6.25 -4.33 -3.55
C PHE A 98 7.19 -3.21 -3.98
N VAL A 99 7.58 -2.37 -3.02
CA VAL A 99 8.54 -1.28 -3.23
C VAL A 99 9.42 -1.12 -1.99
N SER A 100 10.58 -0.50 -2.16
CA SER A 100 11.33 0.08 -1.06
C SER A 100 10.85 1.50 -0.74
N GLU A 101 11.46 2.12 0.25
CA GLU A 101 11.24 3.53 0.60
C GLU A 101 11.56 4.46 -0.58
N GLN A 102 12.53 4.08 -1.41
CA GLN A 102 12.94 4.82 -2.61
C GLN A 102 11.96 4.58 -3.78
N GLY A 103 11.42 3.36 -3.89
CA GLY A 103 10.49 2.98 -4.95
C GLY A 103 9.06 3.48 -4.74
N LEU A 104 8.70 3.91 -3.53
CA LEU A 104 7.34 4.36 -3.22
C LEU A 104 6.91 5.58 -4.05
N LEU A 105 7.72 6.65 -4.12
CA LEU A 105 7.38 7.85 -4.89
C LEU A 105 7.26 7.57 -6.40
N PRO A 106 8.20 6.85 -7.05
CA PRO A 106 8.02 6.37 -8.42
C PRO A 106 6.72 5.61 -8.64
N HIS A 107 6.33 4.72 -7.72
CA HIS A 107 5.06 3.98 -7.83
C HIS A 107 3.84 4.91 -7.76
N LEU A 108 3.81 5.85 -6.80
CA LEU A 108 2.73 6.83 -6.68
C LEU A 108 2.52 7.64 -7.96
N ARG A 109 3.62 8.01 -8.64
CA ARG A 109 3.58 8.70 -9.95
C ARG A 109 2.92 7.92 -11.06
N THR A 110 2.78 6.60 -10.92
CA THR A 110 2.06 5.77 -11.89
C THR A 110 0.55 5.73 -11.63
N LEU A 111 0.11 6.21 -10.47
CA LEU A 111 -1.28 6.16 -10.04
C LEU A 111 -2.03 7.47 -10.32
N PHE A 112 -1.40 8.63 -10.12
CA PHE A 112 -2.02 9.96 -10.27
C PHE A 112 -1.02 11.12 -10.41
#